data_AF-A0A5R8WMQ7-F1
#
_entry.id   AF-A0A5R8WMQ7-F1
#
_cell.length_a   1.000
_cell.length_b   1.000
_cell.length_c   1.000
_cell.angle_alpha   90.00
_cell.angle_beta   90.00
_cell.angle_gamma   90.00
#
_symmetry.space_group_name_H-M   'P 1'
#
loop_
_entity.id
_entity.type
_entity.pdbx_description
1 polymer ?
#
loop_
_entity_poly.entity_id
_entity_poly.type
_entity_poly.pdbx_seq_one_letter_code
_entity_poly.pdbx_strand_id
1 'polypeptide(L)'
;MFLSAPAPKASPAEAAAHLPAFVRDFHHQLGTDALLAPLFITARHPLTAAEYRFWQGVLSGTCYLGRPFPRLQVPAHLLAVYERWQLLLGATLYSHLPRTQAAEALAHASNVAVLLQHLALGCPTEPAPSSPPPHYPATRHWI
;
A
#
# COMPACT_ATOMS: atom_id res chain seq x y z
N MET A 1 38.94 8.66 -24.18
CA MET A 1 37.61 8.01 -24.11
C MET A 1 37.55 7.30 -22.76
N PHE A 2 36.99 7.94 -21.72
CA PHE A 2 36.85 7.30 -20.41
C PHE A 2 35.54 6.52 -20.40
N LEU A 3 35.64 5.19 -20.35
CA LEU A 3 34.51 4.32 -20.06
C LEU A 3 34.13 4.53 -18.60
N SER A 4 33.05 5.27 -18.34
CA SER A 4 32.44 5.31 -17.01
C SER A 4 32.02 3.90 -16.63
N ALA A 5 32.63 3.36 -15.56
CA ALA A 5 32.16 2.14 -14.93
C ALA A 5 30.67 2.30 -14.55
N PRO A 6 29.83 1.27 -14.73
CA PRO A 6 28.46 1.32 -14.25
C PRO A 6 28.48 1.59 -12.75
N ALA A 7 27.72 2.60 -12.31
CA ALA A 7 27.58 2.92 -10.90
C ALA A 7 27.23 1.63 -10.13
N PRO A 8 27.80 1.41 -8.93
CA PRO A 8 27.53 0.21 -8.15
C PRO A 8 26.02 0.10 -7.95
N LYS A 9 25.41 -0.94 -8.53
CA LYS A 9 24.06 -1.34 -8.16
C LYS A 9 24.12 -1.71 -6.69
N ALA A 10 23.49 -0.90 -5.86
CA ALA A 10 23.30 -1.21 -4.47
C ALA A 10 22.67 -2.59 -4.31
N SER A 11 23.09 -3.28 -3.25
CA SER A 11 22.66 -4.64 -2.99
C SER A 11 21.16 -4.68 -2.67
N PRO A 12 20.42 -5.72 -3.08
CA PRO A 12 19.05 -5.97 -2.62
C PRO A 12 18.89 -5.92 -1.08
N ALA A 13 19.96 -6.22 -0.35
CA ALA A 13 19.99 -6.14 1.11
C ALA A 13 19.95 -4.69 1.64
N GLU A 14 20.55 -3.73 0.93
CA GLU A 14 20.53 -2.31 1.33
C GLU A 14 19.14 -1.72 1.11
N ALA A 15 18.48 -2.04 0.00
CA ALA A 15 17.08 -1.65 -0.24
C ALA A 15 16.14 -2.22 0.85
N ALA A 16 16.36 -3.46 1.28
CA ALA A 16 15.59 -4.10 2.35
C ALA A 16 15.77 -3.41 3.72
N ALA A 17 16.94 -2.82 3.99
CA ALA A 17 17.20 -2.11 5.25
C ALA A 17 16.41 -0.78 5.34
N HIS A 18 16.16 -0.13 4.21
CA HIS A 18 15.40 1.13 4.15
C HIS A 18 13.88 0.94 4.11
N LEU A 19 13.41 -0.27 3.79
CA LEU A 19 11.99 -0.58 3.64
C LEU A 19 11.15 -0.21 4.88
N PRO A 20 11.52 -0.56 6.13
CA PRO A 20 10.67 -0.26 7.28
C PRO A 20 10.48 1.25 7.50
N ALA A 21 11.55 2.04 7.29
CA ALA A 21 11.49 3.49 7.41
C ALA A 21 10.64 4.11 6.31
N PHE A 22 10.84 3.68 5.06
CA PHE A 22 10.01 4.12 3.93
C PHE A 22 8.52 3.85 4.16
N VAL A 23 8.14 2.62 4.53
CA VAL A 23 6.72 2.25 4.69
C VAL A 23 6.07 3.06 5.80
N ARG A 24 6.77 3.24 6.93
CA ARG A 24 6.29 4.06 8.05
C ARG A 24 6.08 5.51 7.64
N ASP A 25 7.09 6.11 7.02
CA ASP A 25 7.06 7.53 6.69
C ASP A 25 6.03 7.80 5.57
N PHE A 26 5.88 6.87 4.63
CA PHE A 26 4.84 6.93 3.60
C PHE A 26 3.43 6.84 4.20
N HIS A 27 3.17 5.87 5.09
CA HIS A 27 1.87 5.77 5.77
C HIS A 27 1.58 7.00 6.64
N HIS A 28 2.58 7.53 7.35
CA HIS A 28 2.42 8.76 8.11
C HIS A 28 2.00 9.94 7.20
N GLN A 29 2.64 10.08 6.05
CA GLN A 29 2.30 11.12 5.08
C GLN A 29 0.91 10.90 4.45
N LEU A 30 0.52 9.65 4.16
CA LEU A 30 -0.83 9.33 3.70
C LEU A 30 -1.90 9.74 4.72
N GLY A 31 -1.66 9.50 6.01
CA GLY A 31 -2.61 9.80 7.09
C GLY A 31 -2.74 11.29 7.43
N THR A 32 -1.81 12.12 6.94
CA THR A 32 -1.75 13.56 7.21
C THR A 32 -2.06 14.43 5.98
N ASP A 33 -1.98 13.88 4.78
CA ASP A 33 -2.33 14.58 3.55
C ASP A 33 -3.84 14.86 3.45
N ALA A 34 -4.23 16.12 3.21
CA ALA A 34 -5.63 16.52 3.22
C ALA A 34 -6.49 15.81 2.16
N LEU A 35 -5.91 15.47 1.00
CA LEU A 35 -6.61 14.81 -0.09
C LEU A 35 -6.64 13.28 0.09
N LEU A 36 -5.56 12.71 0.62
CA LEU A 36 -5.40 11.26 0.75
C LEU A 36 -5.91 10.71 2.09
N ALA A 37 -5.77 11.44 3.20
CA ALA A 37 -6.12 10.95 4.53
C ALA A 37 -7.55 10.41 4.67
N PRO A 38 -8.59 11.01 4.04
CA PRO A 38 -9.95 10.44 4.08
C PRO A 38 -10.08 9.05 3.43
N LEU A 39 -9.18 8.72 2.51
CA LEU A 39 -9.16 7.44 1.77
C LEU A 39 -8.28 6.39 2.48
N PHE A 40 -7.28 6.85 3.24
CA PHE A 40 -6.31 6.01 3.94
C PHE A 40 -6.43 6.16 5.47
N ILE A 41 -7.65 6.02 6.01
CA ILE A 41 -7.96 6.22 7.44
C ILE A 41 -7.01 5.43 8.36
N THR A 42 -6.64 4.22 7.94
CA THR A 42 -5.81 3.30 8.72
C THR A 42 -4.33 3.49 8.53
N ALA A 43 -3.90 4.40 7.66
CA ALA A 43 -2.51 4.84 7.64
C ALA A 43 -2.12 5.53 8.97
N ARG A 44 -3.10 5.82 9.83
CA ARG A 44 -2.92 6.28 11.21
C ARG A 44 -2.72 5.15 12.23
N HIS A 45 -2.93 3.90 11.83
CA HIS A 45 -2.77 2.74 12.70
C HIS A 45 -1.34 2.18 12.62
N PRO A 46 -0.89 1.42 13.63
CA PRO A 46 0.37 0.69 13.54
C PRO A 46 0.39 -0.26 12.34
N LEU A 47 1.49 -0.22 11.59
CA LEU A 47 1.71 -1.09 10.44
C LEU A 47 1.78 -2.56 10.85
N THR A 48 1.14 -3.39 10.04
CA THR A 48 1.11 -4.85 10.18
C THR A 48 2.22 -5.53 9.38
N ALA A 49 2.57 -6.76 9.76
CA ALA A 49 3.50 -7.59 8.98
C ALA A 49 2.99 -7.90 7.55
N ALA A 50 1.69 -7.81 7.30
CA ALA A 50 1.11 -7.97 5.97
C ALA A 50 1.42 -6.75 5.08
N GLU A 51 1.31 -5.53 5.60
CA GLU A 51 1.62 -4.31 4.87
C GLU A 51 3.10 -4.21 4.51
N TYR A 52 4.01 -4.59 5.40
CA TYR A 52 5.44 -4.64 5.06
C TYR A 52 5.73 -5.65 3.94
N ARG A 53 5.12 -6.83 3.96
CA ARG A 53 5.29 -7.84 2.90
C ARG A 53 4.70 -7.38 1.58
N PHE A 54 3.58 -6.68 1.61
CA PHE A 54 3.00 -6.04 0.42
C PHE A 54 3.99 -5.06 -0.20
N TRP A 55 4.51 -4.11 0.58
CA TRP A 55 5.47 -3.11 0.08
C TRP A 55 6.78 -3.73 -0.39
N GLN A 56 7.29 -4.75 0.31
CA GLN A 56 8.45 -5.50 -0.16
C GLN A 56 8.20 -6.10 -1.54
N GLY A 57 7.01 -6.69 -1.76
CA GLY A 57 6.66 -7.27 -3.05
C GLY A 57 6.55 -6.22 -4.16
N VAL A 58 5.85 -5.12 -3.86
CA VAL A 58 5.69 -3.98 -4.77
C VAL A 58 7.03 -3.40 -5.21
N LEU A 59 7.93 -3.07 -4.28
CA LEU A 59 9.19 -2.39 -4.61
C LEU A 59 10.20 -3.33 -5.29
N SER A 60 10.07 -4.64 -5.11
CA SER A 60 10.89 -5.65 -5.80
C SER A 60 10.31 -6.08 -7.16
N GLY A 61 9.17 -5.52 -7.57
CA GLY A 61 8.51 -5.87 -8.82
C GLY A 61 7.84 -7.25 -8.82
N THR A 62 7.67 -7.89 -7.65
CA THR A 62 6.92 -9.14 -7.55
C THR A 62 5.43 -8.85 -7.52
N CYS A 63 4.66 -9.58 -8.35
CA CYS A 63 3.21 -9.42 -8.40
C CYS A 63 2.60 -9.87 -7.07
N TYR A 64 2.13 -8.91 -6.27
CA TYR A 64 1.32 -9.21 -5.10
C TYR A 64 -0.02 -9.82 -5.55
N LEU A 65 -0.26 -11.08 -5.19
CA LEU A 65 -1.45 -11.85 -5.61
C LEU A 65 -2.66 -11.67 -4.67
N GLY A 66 -2.51 -10.95 -3.56
CA GLY A 66 -3.59 -10.71 -2.60
C GLY A 66 -4.47 -9.51 -2.97
N ARG A 67 -5.52 -9.30 -2.19
CA ARG A 67 -6.23 -8.01 -2.11
C ARG A 67 -5.86 -7.37 -0.79
N PRO A 68 -4.88 -6.44 -0.74
CA PRO A 68 -4.51 -5.79 0.51
C PRO A 68 -5.64 -4.86 0.97
N PHE A 69 -6.57 -4.53 0.07
CA PHE A 69 -7.54 -3.47 0.19
C PHE A 69 -8.95 -3.97 -0.20
N PRO A 70 -9.99 -3.87 0.64
CA PRO A 70 -11.41 -3.94 0.27
C PRO A 70 -11.80 -2.91 -0.78
N ARG A 71 -12.93 -3.16 -1.45
CA ARG A 71 -13.54 -2.23 -2.40
C ARG A 71 -14.20 -1.07 -1.66
N LEU A 72 -13.83 0.18 -1.94
CA LEU A 72 -14.60 1.36 -1.51
C LEU A 72 -15.38 2.00 -2.67
N GLN A 73 -16.09 3.07 -2.35
CA GLN A 73 -16.69 3.96 -3.35
C GLN A 73 -15.60 4.80 -4.03
N VAL A 74 -15.71 4.96 -5.35
CA VAL A 74 -14.76 5.71 -6.15
C VAL A 74 -14.80 7.19 -5.74
N PRO A 75 -13.66 7.82 -5.39
CA PRO A 75 -13.60 9.25 -5.11
C PRO A 75 -14.05 10.08 -6.32
N ALA A 76 -14.82 11.15 -6.10
CA ALA A 76 -15.24 12.07 -7.17
C ALA A 76 -14.05 12.73 -7.90
N HIS A 77 -12.88 12.85 -7.24
CA HIS A 77 -11.65 13.44 -7.77
C HIS A 77 -10.54 12.40 -7.96
N LEU A 78 -10.88 11.23 -8.52
CA LEU A 78 -9.98 10.08 -8.66
C LEU A 78 -8.62 10.41 -9.30
N LEU A 79 -8.60 11.24 -10.35
CA LEU A 79 -7.35 11.61 -11.03
C LEU A 79 -6.44 12.46 -10.12
N ALA A 80 -7.00 13.46 -9.44
CA ALA A 80 -6.23 14.30 -8.51
C ALA A 80 -5.68 13.48 -7.32
N VAL A 81 -6.48 12.53 -6.82
CA VAL A 81 -6.05 11.58 -5.77
C VAL A 81 -4.88 10.74 -6.28
N TYR A 82 -4.95 10.22 -7.50
CA TYR A 82 -3.90 9.41 -8.11
C TYR A 82 -2.59 10.20 -8.27
N GLU A 83 -2.66 11.39 -8.86
CA GLU A 83 -1.50 12.26 -9.05
C GLU A 83 -0.85 12.61 -7.71
N ARG A 84 -1.67 12.92 -6.69
CA ARG A 84 -1.18 13.23 -5.35
C ARG A 84 -0.49 12.03 -4.70
N TRP A 85 -1.08 10.85 -4.83
CA TRP A 85 -0.50 9.61 -4.30
C TRP A 85 0.85 9.29 -4.95
N GLN A 86 0.96 9.42 -6.28
CA GLN A 86 2.21 9.19 -6.99
C GLN A 86 3.30 10.21 -6.62
N LEU A 87 2.93 11.48 -6.51
CA LEU A 87 3.84 12.53 -6.09
C LEU A 87 4.39 12.24 -4.69
N LEU A 88 3.51 11.83 -3.77
CA LEU A 88 3.90 11.50 -2.41
C LEU A 88 4.84 10.29 -2.39
N LEU A 89 4.44 9.19 -3.04
CA LEU A 89 5.23 7.96 -3.12
C LEU A 89 6.65 8.24 -3.66
N GLY A 90 6.73 9.00 -4.75
CA GLY A 90 8.01 9.39 -5.34
C GLY A 90 8.87 10.18 -4.36
N ALA A 91 8.31 11.21 -3.72
CA ALA A 91 9.02 12.02 -2.75
C ALA A 91 9.54 11.20 -1.56
N THR A 92 8.74 10.26 -1.03
CA THR A 92 9.16 9.37 0.06
C THR A 92 10.26 8.42 -0.41
N LEU A 93 10.13 7.77 -1.57
CA LEU A 93 11.16 6.87 -2.10
C LEU A 93 12.51 7.57 -2.30
N TYR A 94 12.51 8.77 -2.89
CA TYR A 94 13.74 9.54 -3.09
C TYR A 94 14.36 10.06 -1.78
N SER A 95 13.61 10.08 -0.68
CA SER A 95 14.12 10.44 0.65
C SER A 95 14.79 9.27 1.37
N HIS A 96 14.44 8.02 1.02
CA HIS A 96 14.96 6.81 1.67
C HIS A 96 15.93 5.98 0.84
N LEU A 97 15.89 6.11 -0.49
CA LEU A 97 16.66 5.29 -1.40
C LEU A 97 17.56 6.15 -2.29
N PRO A 98 18.76 5.64 -2.67
CA PRO A 98 19.57 6.25 -3.72
C PRO A 98 18.77 6.46 -5.00
N ARG A 99 19.09 7.53 -5.73
CA ARG A 99 18.28 8.02 -6.87
C ARG A 99 17.96 6.95 -7.91
N THR A 100 18.90 6.07 -8.22
CA THR A 100 18.73 4.98 -9.19
C THR A 100 17.74 3.92 -8.70
N GLN A 101 17.84 3.53 -7.42
CA GLN A 101 16.91 2.59 -6.79
C GLN A 101 15.52 3.19 -6.60
N ALA A 102 15.43 4.46 -6.18
CA ALA A 102 14.17 5.16 -6.04
C ALA A 102 13.41 5.22 -7.39
N ALA A 103 14.12 5.44 -8.51
CA ALA A 103 13.52 5.43 -9.84
C ALA A 103 13.01 4.03 -10.24
N GLU A 104 13.78 2.97 -9.98
CA GLU A 104 13.38 1.58 -10.25
C GLU A 104 12.19 1.16 -9.38
N ALA A 105 12.25 1.43 -8.08
CA ALA A 105 11.19 1.17 -7.13
C ALA A 105 9.89 1.94 -7.46
N LEU A 106 10.01 3.20 -7.89
CA LEU A 106 8.88 4.00 -8.36
C LEU A 106 8.28 3.43 -9.64
N ALA A 107 9.09 2.93 -10.57
CA ALA A 107 8.61 2.27 -11.78
C ALA A 107 7.85 0.95 -11.48
N HIS A 108 8.27 0.20 -10.45
CA HIS A 108 7.52 -0.96 -10.00
C HIS A 108 6.22 -0.58 -9.28
N ALA A 109 6.28 0.44 -8.43
CA ALA A 109 5.15 0.87 -7.61
C ALA A 109 4.11 1.71 -8.35
N SER A 110 4.44 2.33 -9.48
CA SER A 110 3.49 3.14 -10.26
C SER A 110 2.35 2.30 -10.86
N ASN A 111 2.55 0.99 -11.05
CA ASN A 111 1.49 0.04 -11.43
C ASN A 111 0.52 -0.27 -10.28
N VAL A 112 0.95 -0.08 -9.02
CA VAL A 112 0.08 -0.27 -7.85
C VAL A 112 -1.01 0.78 -7.83
N ALA A 113 -0.71 2.02 -8.22
CA ALA A 113 -1.72 3.09 -8.30
C ALA A 113 -2.87 2.75 -9.26
N VAL A 114 -2.58 2.04 -10.36
CA VAL A 114 -3.60 1.54 -11.31
C VAL A 114 -4.42 0.40 -10.68
N LEU A 115 -3.76 -0.50 -9.94
CA LEU A 115 -4.42 -1.57 -9.17
C LEU A 115 -5.34 -1.00 -8.09
N LEU A 116 -4.88 0.02 -7.38
CA LEU A 116 -5.60 0.79 -6.38
C LEU A 116 -6.80 1.52 -7.00
N GLN A 117 -6.63 2.09 -8.20
CA GLN A 117 -7.71 2.68 -8.99
C GLN A 117 -8.78 1.65 -9.38
N HIS A 118 -8.37 0.43 -9.79
CA HIS A 118 -9.29 -0.67 -10.12
C HIS A 118 -9.96 -1.30 -8.89
N LEU A 119 -9.32 -1.21 -7.72
CA LEU A 119 -9.84 -1.70 -6.45
C LEU A 119 -10.63 -0.63 -5.67
N ALA A 120 -10.68 0.61 -6.16
CA ALA A 120 -11.33 1.77 -5.54
C ALA A 120 -10.89 2.03 -4.07
N LEU A 121 -9.62 1.78 -3.77
CA LEU A 121 -8.79 2.24 -2.64
C LEU A 121 -9.31 2.27 -1.18
N GLY A 122 -8.89 1.29 -0.33
CA GLY A 122 -8.88 1.41 1.15
C GLY A 122 -8.47 0.14 1.95
N CYS A 123 -7.98 0.32 3.18
CA CYS A 123 -7.41 -0.59 4.22
C CYS A 123 -7.83 -2.07 4.39
N PRO A 124 -6.95 -3.02 4.76
CA PRO A 124 -7.36 -4.35 5.25
C PRO A 124 -8.41 -4.24 6.37
N THR A 125 -9.62 -4.77 6.13
CA THR A 125 -10.61 -4.98 7.19
C THR A 125 -10.36 -6.37 7.74
N GLU A 126 -10.11 -6.48 9.04
CA GLU A 126 -10.18 -7.77 9.73
C GLU A 126 -11.58 -8.35 9.49
N PRO A 127 -11.71 -9.63 9.10
CA PRO A 127 -13.03 -10.22 8.90
C PRO A 127 -13.83 -10.00 10.18
N ALA A 128 -14.99 -9.36 10.05
CA ALA A 128 -15.90 -9.18 11.17
C ALA A 128 -16.08 -10.53 11.87
N PRO A 129 -16.03 -10.60 13.22
CA PRO A 129 -16.40 -11.82 13.91
C PRO A 129 -17.80 -12.18 13.45
N SER A 130 -17.90 -13.32 12.76
CA SER A 130 -19.15 -13.87 12.25
C SER A 130 -20.18 -13.80 13.36
N SER A 131 -21.23 -13.00 13.16
CA SER A 131 -22.36 -12.96 14.09
C SER A 131 -22.81 -14.40 14.36
N PRO A 132 -23.08 -14.77 15.63
CA PRO A 132 -23.58 -16.10 15.93
C PRO A 132 -24.86 -16.34 15.11
N PRO A 133 -25.07 -17.57 14.61
CA PRO A 133 -26.23 -17.88 13.78
C PRO A 133 -27.52 -17.52 14.53
N PRO A 134 -28.58 -17.09 13.83
CA PRO A 134 -29.85 -16.80 14.48
C PRO A 134 -30.32 -18.04 15.25
N HIS A 135 -30.52 -17.87 16.56
CA HIS A 135 -31.19 -18.84 17.40
C HIS A 135 -32.65 -18.91 16.95
N TYR A 136 -32.97 -19.88 16.09
CA TYR A 136 -34.36 -20.23 15.82
C TYR A 136 -34.92 -20.92 17.07
N PRO A 137 -36.01 -20.42 17.69
CA PRO A 137 -36.65 -21.16 18.76
C PRO A 137 -37.18 -22.48 18.20
N ALA A 138 -36.81 -23.59 18.84
CA ALA A 138 -37.33 -24.90 18.51
C ALA A 138 -38.87 -24.87 18.65
N THR A 139 -39.55 -25.03 17.53
CA THR A 139 -41.02 -25.15 17.46
C THR A 139 -41.44 -26.34 18.31
N ARG A 140 -41.99 -26.09 19.50
CA ARG A 140 -42.75 -27.11 20.25
C ARG A 140 -44.00 -27.43 19.43
N HIS A 141 -43.95 -28.53 18.68
CA HIS A 141 -45.16 -29.18 18.22
C HIS A 141 -45.85 -29.79 19.44
N TRP A 142 -47.05 -29.30 19.73
CA TRP A 142 -48.02 -29.94 20.61
C TRP A 142 -49.01 -30.69 19.73
N ILE A 143 -49.01 -32.02 19.79
CA ILE A 143 -50.19 -32.89 19.67
C ILE A 143 -49.98 -34.05 20.64
#